data_AF-A0A7S4T1E6-F1
#
_entry.id   AF-A0A7S4T1E6-F1
#
_cell.length_a   1.000
_cell.length_b   1.000
_cell.length_c   1.000
_cell.angle_alpha   90.00
_cell.angle_beta   90.00
_cell.angle_gamma   90.00
#
_symmetry.space_group_name_H-M   'P 1'
#
loop_
_entity.id
_entity.type
_entity.pdbx_description
1 polymer ?
#
loop_
_entity_poly.entity_id
_entity_poly.type
_entity_poly.pdbx_seq_one_letter_code
_entity_poly.pdbx_strand_id
1 'polypeptide(L)'
;INVTQHRSVTIVVQLSGELGNQIGKISSGLYVQNLIKTRLGLKTEIKLRAQDHSKWKHAMQWTKEAFPNTRPMDFREANTKEFDEMRSLQAQWIDEKLAENKFNLTHINDPHGLKHLTSNFDDAIEMLRQAWTMEKPANALGGNFSFPFVYVDRFLPQISLFEECYTLVREFFTIDEKAICKQIPDPDETVFHFRNFLTEMPQRGKELGFEELSANKTAKELFANHKPGEKVAIISRFGDKVDEYIQALESIRGLKARYIEDQTGNEDFCFLVKAQKEIIKTTMSSFSWWAGVLGDAKKVRVYTVDSKETRGRGVVQWTQNVKNANISYSPPELKEKFSFEFYKAD
;
A
#
# COMPACT_ATOMS: atom_id res chain seq x y z
N ILE A 1 5.58 -42.62 5.31
CA ILE A 1 6.10 -41.38 4.68
C ILE A 1 4.90 -40.46 4.52
N ASN A 2 4.82 -39.39 5.32
CA ASN A 2 3.67 -38.49 5.35
C ASN A 2 3.61 -37.66 4.06
N VAL A 3 2.63 -37.96 3.20
CA VAL A 3 2.39 -37.30 1.90
C VAL A 3 2.09 -35.78 2.05
N THR A 4 1.89 -35.30 3.27
CA THR A 4 1.69 -33.88 3.61
C THR A 4 2.95 -33.01 3.51
N GLN A 5 4.16 -33.56 3.36
CA GLN A 5 5.42 -32.79 3.42
C GLN A 5 5.79 -31.99 2.15
N HIS A 6 5.05 -32.11 1.04
CA HIS A 6 5.43 -31.48 -0.24
C HIS A 6 4.51 -30.39 -0.77
N ARG A 7 3.37 -30.09 -0.13
CA ARG A 7 2.47 -29.04 -0.61
C ARG A 7 2.84 -27.68 -0.02
N SER A 8 3.09 -26.71 -0.89
CA SER A 8 3.23 -25.29 -0.51
C SER A 8 1.91 -24.77 0.06
N VAL A 9 1.98 -23.85 1.02
CA VAL A 9 0.83 -23.06 1.46
C VAL A 9 0.52 -22.03 0.38
N THR A 10 -0.71 -22.03 -0.12
CA THR A 10 -1.19 -21.01 -1.04
C THR A 10 -1.58 -19.75 -0.26
N ILE A 11 -1.09 -18.61 -0.71
CA ILE A 11 -1.44 -17.28 -0.21
C ILE A 11 -2.21 -16.58 -1.33
N VAL A 12 -3.50 -16.35 -1.13
CA VAL A 12 -4.33 -15.67 -2.11
C VAL A 12 -4.42 -14.20 -1.77
N VAL A 13 -3.96 -13.33 -2.67
CA VAL A 13 -3.97 -11.88 -2.49
C VAL A 13 -5.11 -11.27 -3.29
N GLN A 14 -6.05 -10.64 -2.59
CA GLN A 14 -7.15 -9.90 -3.21
C GLN A 14 -6.68 -8.50 -3.60
N LEU A 15 -6.51 -8.32 -4.90
CA LEU A 15 -6.14 -7.07 -5.55
C LEU A 15 -7.35 -6.15 -5.69
N SER A 16 -7.11 -4.84 -5.59
CA SER A 16 -8.13 -3.81 -5.76
C SER A 16 -7.49 -2.44 -6.04
N GLY A 17 -8.29 -1.50 -6.56
CA GLY A 17 -7.89 -0.11 -6.74
C GLY A 17 -6.85 0.12 -7.84
N GLU A 18 -6.02 1.15 -7.64
CA GLU A 18 -5.02 1.64 -8.60
C GLU A 18 -3.62 1.12 -8.27
N LEU A 19 -2.59 1.56 -9.01
CA LEU A 19 -1.20 1.08 -8.88
C LEU A 19 -0.70 1.02 -7.42
N GLY A 20 -0.85 2.11 -6.66
CA GLY A 20 -0.44 2.14 -5.26
C GLY A 20 -1.18 1.12 -4.38
N ASN A 21 -2.44 0.81 -4.69
CA ASN A 21 -3.17 -0.25 -3.99
C ASN A 21 -2.67 -1.64 -4.39
N GLN A 22 -2.39 -1.87 -5.68
CA GLN A 22 -1.83 -3.14 -6.16
C GLN A 22 -0.49 -3.47 -5.47
N ILE A 23 0.43 -2.51 -5.47
CA ILE A 23 1.73 -2.63 -4.78
C ILE A 23 1.48 -2.99 -3.31
N GLY A 24 0.61 -2.25 -2.63
CA GLY A 24 0.32 -2.49 -1.22
C GLY A 24 -0.26 -3.87 -0.91
N LYS A 25 -1.16 -4.40 -1.74
CA LYS A 25 -1.74 -5.74 -1.55
C LYS A 25 -0.71 -6.84 -1.80
N ILE A 26 0.06 -6.72 -2.86
CA ILE A 26 1.11 -7.69 -3.18
C ILE A 26 2.19 -7.68 -2.10
N SER A 27 2.59 -6.50 -1.59
CA SER A 27 3.47 -6.38 -0.43
C SER A 27 2.92 -7.08 0.81
N SER A 28 1.62 -6.99 1.09
CA SER A 28 0.99 -7.77 2.17
C SER A 28 1.15 -9.28 1.96
N GLY A 29 0.96 -9.74 0.71
CA GLY A 29 1.16 -11.15 0.36
C GLY A 29 2.60 -11.62 0.55
N LEU A 30 3.58 -10.82 0.11
CA LEU A 30 5.00 -11.07 0.30
C LEU A 30 5.39 -11.10 1.78
N TYR A 31 4.81 -10.20 2.59
CA TYR A 31 5.03 -10.20 4.03
C TYR A 31 4.52 -11.50 4.68
N VAL A 32 3.27 -11.89 4.39
CA VAL A 32 2.71 -13.18 4.86
C VAL A 32 3.57 -14.35 4.40
N GLN A 33 4.03 -14.31 3.15
CA GLN A 33 4.92 -15.32 2.60
C GLN A 33 6.19 -15.46 3.41
N ASN A 34 6.81 -14.33 3.75
CA ASN A 34 8.00 -14.28 4.59
C ASN A 34 7.72 -14.85 5.98
N LEU A 35 6.65 -14.41 6.65
CA LEU A 35 6.27 -14.90 7.99
C LEU A 35 6.04 -16.41 8.03
N ILE A 36 5.30 -16.96 7.05
CA ILE A 36 5.06 -18.41 6.98
C ILE A 36 6.38 -19.16 6.79
N LYS A 37 7.26 -18.65 5.93
CA LYS A 37 8.56 -19.27 5.65
C LYS A 37 9.47 -19.24 6.89
N THR A 38 9.59 -18.09 7.55
CA THR A 38 10.54 -17.89 8.66
C THR A 38 10.03 -18.49 9.97
N ARG A 39 8.74 -18.37 10.27
CA ARG A 39 8.17 -18.83 11.56
C ARG A 39 7.67 -20.27 11.52
N LEU A 40 7.17 -20.75 10.38
CA LEU A 40 6.59 -22.09 10.26
C LEU A 40 7.45 -23.06 9.44
N GLY A 41 8.49 -22.58 8.72
CA GLY A 41 9.33 -23.40 7.87
C GLY A 41 8.60 -24.01 6.66
N LEU A 42 7.43 -23.46 6.30
CA LEU A 42 6.59 -23.98 5.22
C LEU A 42 6.95 -23.33 3.89
N LYS A 43 6.90 -24.12 2.80
CA LYS A 43 6.94 -23.58 1.43
C LYS A 43 5.65 -22.82 1.14
N THR A 44 5.72 -21.82 0.28
CA THR A 44 4.61 -20.93 -0.03
C THR A 44 4.54 -20.60 -1.52
N GLU A 45 3.35 -20.28 -1.98
CA GLU A 45 3.11 -19.71 -3.31
C GLU A 45 2.10 -18.56 -3.19
N ILE A 46 2.24 -17.52 -4.01
CA ILE A 46 1.29 -16.41 -4.07
C ILE A 46 0.44 -16.57 -5.32
N LYS A 47 -0.88 -16.57 -5.15
CA LYS A 47 -1.86 -16.51 -6.24
C LYS A 47 -2.65 -15.22 -6.12
N LEU A 48 -2.85 -14.54 -7.25
CA LEU A 48 -3.51 -13.23 -7.26
C LEU A 48 -4.98 -13.38 -7.64
N ARG A 49 -5.83 -12.59 -6.98
CA ARG A 49 -7.26 -12.47 -7.29
C ARG A 49 -7.59 -11.03 -7.63
N ALA A 50 -8.15 -10.82 -8.80
CA ALA A 50 -8.63 -9.53 -9.28
C ALA A 50 -10.04 -9.18 -8.79
N GLN A 51 -10.33 -7.89 -8.67
CA GLN A 51 -11.71 -7.39 -8.73
C GLN A 51 -12.16 -7.26 -10.19
N ASP A 52 -13.44 -7.48 -10.45
CA ASP A 52 -14.01 -7.28 -11.78
C ASP A 52 -14.48 -5.84 -11.98
N HIS A 53 -13.54 -4.90 -12.04
CA HIS A 53 -13.80 -3.48 -12.29
C HIS A 53 -12.75 -2.90 -13.26
N SER A 54 -13.15 -1.93 -14.10
CA SER A 54 -12.29 -1.33 -15.14
C SER A 54 -10.98 -0.73 -14.61
N LYS A 55 -11.05 0.04 -13.51
CA LYS A 55 -9.87 0.62 -12.80
C LYS A 55 -8.77 -0.41 -12.51
N TRP A 56 -9.12 -1.66 -12.17
CA TRP A 56 -8.15 -2.70 -11.89
C TRP A 56 -7.35 -3.12 -13.13
N LYS A 57 -7.94 -3.08 -14.34
CA LYS A 57 -7.27 -3.52 -15.58
C LYS A 57 -6.06 -2.64 -15.90
N HIS A 58 -6.22 -1.32 -15.82
CA HIS A 58 -5.12 -0.38 -16.00
C HIS A 58 -4.06 -0.55 -14.91
N ALA A 59 -4.48 -0.69 -13.65
CA ALA A 59 -3.56 -0.89 -12.55
C ALA A 59 -2.72 -2.17 -12.71
N MET A 60 -3.31 -3.26 -13.20
CA MET A 60 -2.59 -4.50 -13.54
C MET A 60 -1.54 -4.26 -14.63
N GLN A 61 -1.94 -3.64 -15.75
CA GLN A 61 -1.02 -3.34 -16.86
C GLN A 61 0.15 -2.48 -16.37
N TRP A 62 -0.16 -1.42 -15.63
CA TRP A 62 0.83 -0.53 -15.06
C TRP A 62 1.79 -1.24 -14.11
N THR A 63 1.28 -2.12 -13.24
CA THR A 63 2.11 -2.91 -12.32
C THR A 63 3.07 -3.82 -13.10
N LYS A 64 2.60 -4.52 -14.13
CA LYS A 64 3.43 -5.41 -14.97
C LYS A 64 4.49 -4.67 -15.78
N GLU A 65 4.13 -3.50 -16.30
CA GLU A 65 5.03 -2.64 -17.04
C GLU A 65 6.15 -2.11 -16.12
N ALA A 66 5.78 -1.55 -14.98
CA ALA A 66 6.68 -0.94 -14.01
C ALA A 66 7.61 -1.93 -13.30
N PHE A 67 7.15 -3.15 -12.99
CA PHE A 67 7.87 -4.07 -12.11
C PHE A 67 8.10 -5.43 -12.79
N PRO A 68 9.32 -5.75 -13.23
CA PRO A 68 9.63 -6.98 -13.96
C PRO A 68 9.20 -8.26 -13.24
N ASN A 69 9.36 -8.33 -11.92
CA ASN A 69 9.01 -9.51 -11.12
C ASN A 69 7.50 -9.80 -11.07
N THR A 70 6.65 -8.85 -11.47
CA THR A 70 5.20 -9.04 -11.51
C THR A 70 4.71 -9.54 -12.87
N ARG A 71 5.53 -9.47 -13.93
CA ARG A 71 5.16 -9.88 -15.30
C ARG A 71 4.71 -11.34 -15.38
N PRO A 72 5.41 -12.30 -14.74
CA PRO A 72 5.04 -13.71 -14.81
C PRO A 72 3.77 -14.05 -14.01
N MET A 73 3.35 -13.18 -13.08
CA MET A 73 2.20 -13.46 -12.23
C MET A 73 0.91 -13.39 -13.02
N ASP A 74 0.01 -14.36 -12.85
CA ASP A 74 -1.36 -14.26 -13.33
C ASP A 74 -2.21 -13.53 -12.29
N PHE A 75 -2.60 -12.29 -12.60
CA PHE A 75 -3.40 -11.45 -11.70
C PHE A 75 -4.84 -11.95 -11.52
N ARG A 76 -5.25 -12.98 -12.28
CA ARG A 76 -6.56 -13.63 -12.22
C ARG A 76 -6.47 -15.12 -11.87
N GLU A 77 -5.32 -15.61 -11.44
CA GLU A 77 -5.12 -17.04 -11.15
C GLU A 77 -6.15 -17.60 -10.16
N ALA A 78 -6.55 -16.79 -9.18
CA ALA A 78 -7.54 -17.15 -8.16
C ALA A 78 -8.97 -16.63 -8.47
N ASN A 79 -9.25 -16.17 -9.69
CA ASN A 79 -10.61 -15.83 -10.16
C ASN A 79 -11.30 -17.07 -10.74
N THR A 80 -11.33 -18.17 -9.98
CA THR A 80 -11.92 -19.44 -10.41
C THR A 80 -13.05 -19.85 -9.48
N LYS A 81 -14.02 -20.60 -10.03
CA LYS A 81 -15.11 -21.19 -9.24
C LYS A 81 -14.57 -22.14 -8.16
N GLU A 82 -13.52 -22.90 -8.51
CA GLU A 82 -12.79 -23.77 -7.57
C GLU A 82 -12.33 -22.99 -6.34
N PHE A 83 -11.73 -21.81 -6.51
CA PHE A 83 -11.29 -21.00 -5.37
C PHE A 83 -12.46 -20.50 -4.53
N ASP A 84 -13.56 -20.07 -5.15
CA ASP A 84 -14.75 -19.61 -4.42
C ASP A 84 -15.40 -20.73 -3.59
N GLU A 85 -15.48 -21.94 -4.15
CA GLU A 85 -15.95 -23.14 -3.45
C GLU A 85 -15.01 -23.50 -2.29
N MET A 86 -13.68 -23.52 -2.52
CA MET A 86 -12.68 -23.78 -1.49
C MET A 86 -12.69 -22.75 -0.37
N ARG A 87 -12.86 -21.47 -0.70
CA ARG A 87 -12.94 -20.40 0.30
C ARG A 87 -14.17 -20.52 1.17
N SER A 88 -15.31 -20.86 0.58
CA SER A 88 -16.54 -21.14 1.32
C SER A 88 -16.38 -22.35 2.24
N LEU A 89 -15.75 -23.43 1.74
CA LEU A 89 -15.45 -24.63 2.52
C LEU A 89 -14.49 -24.32 3.70
N GLN A 90 -13.40 -23.58 3.46
CA GLN A 90 -12.47 -23.19 4.52
C GLN A 90 -13.18 -22.35 5.59
N ALA A 91 -14.07 -21.44 5.18
CA ALA A 91 -14.81 -20.62 6.13
C ALA A 91 -15.72 -21.47 7.04
N GLN A 92 -16.46 -22.42 6.47
CA GLN A 92 -17.31 -23.35 7.22
C GLN A 92 -16.48 -24.24 8.15
N TRP A 93 -15.41 -24.84 7.63
CA TRP A 93 -14.52 -25.72 8.40
C TRP A 93 -13.88 -24.99 9.60
N ILE A 94 -13.44 -23.74 9.42
CA ILE A 94 -12.91 -22.93 10.54
C ILE A 94 -13.99 -22.71 11.61
N ASP A 95 -15.24 -22.40 11.23
CA ASP A 95 -16.33 -22.18 12.19
C ASP A 95 -16.65 -23.45 12.98
N GLU A 96 -16.71 -24.59 12.30
CA GLU A 96 -16.90 -25.89 12.94
C GLU A 96 -15.80 -26.17 13.96
N LYS A 97 -14.53 -25.95 13.59
CA LYS A 97 -13.39 -26.18 14.49
C LYS A 97 -13.32 -25.19 15.65
N LEU A 98 -13.78 -23.96 15.47
CA LEU A 98 -13.97 -23.01 16.56
C LEU A 98 -15.08 -23.46 17.52
N ALA A 99 -16.23 -23.90 16.99
CA ALA A 99 -17.35 -24.41 17.81
C ALA A 99 -16.98 -25.68 18.60
N GLU A 100 -16.10 -26.53 18.03
CA GLU A 100 -15.53 -27.70 18.70
C GLU A 100 -14.40 -27.37 19.69
N ASN A 101 -14.03 -26.08 19.86
CA ASN A 101 -12.90 -25.61 20.67
C ASN A 101 -11.56 -26.27 20.29
N LYS A 102 -11.32 -26.48 18.99
CA LYS A 102 -10.09 -27.11 18.48
C LYS A 102 -8.93 -26.12 18.31
N PHE A 103 -9.21 -24.83 18.25
CA PHE A 103 -8.19 -23.79 18.23
C PHE A 103 -7.87 -23.31 19.65
N ASN A 104 -6.58 -23.18 19.95
CA ASN A 104 -6.12 -22.45 21.13
C ASN A 104 -6.10 -20.96 20.82
N LEU A 105 -6.98 -20.20 21.47
CA LEU A 105 -7.20 -18.77 21.22
C LEU A 105 -6.47 -17.85 22.22
N THR A 106 -5.63 -18.38 23.13
CA THR A 106 -5.00 -17.57 24.20
C THR A 106 -4.24 -16.34 23.69
N HIS A 107 -3.70 -16.40 22.47
CA HIS A 107 -2.95 -15.30 21.85
C HIS A 107 -3.51 -14.86 20.50
N ILE A 108 -4.78 -15.19 20.24
CA ILE A 108 -5.45 -14.90 18.97
C ILE A 108 -6.57 -13.91 19.23
N ASN A 109 -6.43 -12.68 18.73
CA ASN A 109 -7.47 -11.65 18.89
C ASN A 109 -8.57 -11.78 17.83
N ASP A 110 -8.21 -12.25 16.63
CA ASP A 110 -9.15 -12.55 15.55
C ASP A 110 -9.07 -14.04 15.12
N PRO A 111 -9.99 -14.90 15.62
CA PRO A 111 -10.03 -16.31 15.25
C PRO A 111 -10.46 -16.56 13.80
N HIS A 112 -10.83 -15.52 13.04
CA HIS A 112 -11.21 -15.61 11.63
C HIS A 112 -10.11 -15.14 10.67
N GLY A 113 -8.88 -14.90 11.15
CA GLY A 113 -7.76 -14.36 10.37
C GLY A 113 -7.38 -15.14 9.10
N LEU A 114 -7.72 -16.44 9.01
CA LEU A 114 -7.53 -17.25 7.78
C LEU A 114 -8.61 -17.02 6.72
N LYS A 115 -9.82 -16.60 7.12
CA LYS A 115 -10.94 -16.34 6.19
C LYS A 115 -10.77 -14.99 5.51
N HIS A 116 -10.38 -14.02 6.32
CA HIS A 116 -10.22 -12.62 5.97
C HIS A 116 -9.18 -12.05 6.91
N LEU A 117 -8.07 -11.57 6.37
CA LEU A 117 -7.05 -10.97 7.20
C LEU A 117 -7.53 -9.59 7.67
N THR A 118 -8.20 -9.52 8.83
CA THR A 118 -8.91 -8.29 9.24
C THR A 118 -7.97 -7.18 9.72
N SER A 119 -6.90 -7.52 10.45
CA SER A 119 -5.96 -6.53 10.99
C SER A 119 -4.63 -7.09 11.55
N ASN A 120 -4.61 -8.35 12.04
CA ASN A 120 -3.44 -8.92 12.69
C ASN A 120 -2.88 -10.10 11.89
N PHE A 121 -1.68 -9.94 11.33
CA PHE A 121 -1.01 -11.02 10.62
C PHE A 121 -0.58 -12.16 11.55
N ASP A 122 -0.22 -11.85 12.80
CA ASP A 122 0.23 -12.87 13.76
C ASP A 122 -0.90 -13.86 14.08
N ASP A 123 -2.12 -13.36 14.24
CA ASP A 123 -3.32 -14.21 14.43
C ASP A 123 -3.50 -15.16 13.24
N ALA A 124 -3.35 -14.67 12.01
CA ALA A 124 -3.49 -15.51 10.82
C ALA A 124 -2.38 -16.58 10.71
N ILE A 125 -1.14 -16.24 11.07
CA ILE A 125 -0.01 -17.19 11.08
C ILE A 125 -0.19 -18.24 12.18
N GLU A 126 -0.66 -17.84 13.36
CA GLU A 126 -0.90 -18.76 14.47
C GLU A 126 -2.09 -19.69 14.19
N MET A 127 -3.18 -19.15 13.64
CA MET A 127 -4.29 -19.95 13.13
C MET A 127 -3.83 -20.92 12.06
N LEU A 128 -2.98 -20.49 11.11
CA LEU A 128 -2.42 -21.38 10.07
C LEU A 128 -1.63 -22.52 10.69
N ARG A 129 -0.73 -22.22 11.65
CA ARG A 129 0.11 -23.20 12.33
C ARG A 129 -0.72 -24.33 12.94
N GLN A 130 -1.79 -23.97 13.64
CA GLN A 130 -2.69 -24.94 14.27
C GLN A 130 -3.49 -25.71 13.21
N ALA A 131 -4.08 -25.00 12.24
CA ALA A 131 -4.91 -25.58 11.18
C ALA A 131 -4.14 -26.52 10.25
N TRP A 132 -2.84 -26.29 10.04
CA TRP A 132 -2.02 -27.06 9.09
C TRP A 132 -1.90 -28.55 9.46
N THR A 133 -1.96 -28.86 10.76
CA THR A 133 -1.85 -30.22 11.29
C THR A 133 -3.20 -30.90 11.54
N MET A 134 -4.31 -30.19 11.36
CA MET A 134 -5.65 -30.73 11.59
C MET A 134 -6.09 -31.66 10.46
N GLU A 135 -7.05 -32.54 10.77
CA GLU A 135 -7.74 -33.34 9.77
C GLU A 135 -8.53 -32.43 8.82
N LYS A 136 -8.32 -32.65 7.52
CA LYS A 136 -8.87 -31.81 6.45
C LYS A 136 -10.16 -32.44 5.93
N PRO A 137 -11.14 -31.64 5.49
CA PRO A 137 -12.31 -32.16 4.80
C PRO A 137 -11.91 -33.01 3.59
N ALA A 138 -12.56 -34.16 3.38
CA ALA A 138 -12.20 -35.07 2.28
C ALA A 138 -12.32 -34.40 0.89
N ASN A 139 -13.29 -33.50 0.74
CA ASN A 139 -13.52 -32.68 -0.46
C ASN A 139 -12.50 -31.53 -0.64
N ALA A 140 -11.61 -31.29 0.32
CA ALA A 140 -10.54 -30.30 0.20
C ALA A 140 -9.25 -30.86 -0.46
N LEU A 141 -9.21 -32.16 -0.78
CA LEU A 141 -8.03 -32.81 -1.33
C LEU A 141 -8.08 -32.86 -2.86
N GLY A 142 -7.12 -32.19 -3.53
CA GLY A 142 -6.84 -32.39 -4.97
C GLY A 142 -6.94 -31.16 -5.86
N GLY A 143 -7.17 -29.97 -5.30
CA GLY A 143 -7.24 -28.72 -6.06
C GLY A 143 -5.89 -28.01 -6.30
N ASN A 144 -5.96 -26.92 -7.06
CA ASN A 144 -4.86 -26.00 -7.38
C ASN A 144 -4.45 -25.08 -6.21
N PHE A 145 -5.09 -25.21 -5.06
CA PHE A 145 -4.85 -24.41 -3.87
C PHE A 145 -4.63 -25.34 -2.66
N SER A 146 -3.79 -24.92 -1.72
CA SER A 146 -3.61 -25.63 -0.46
C SER A 146 -4.86 -25.53 0.41
N PHE A 147 -5.01 -26.49 1.32
CA PHE A 147 -5.97 -26.41 2.41
C PHE A 147 -5.27 -26.74 3.74
N PRO A 148 -5.31 -25.84 4.74
CA PRO A 148 -5.80 -24.46 4.64
C PRO A 148 -4.93 -23.59 3.72
N PHE A 149 -5.44 -22.42 3.33
CA PHE A 149 -4.72 -21.35 2.64
C PHE A 149 -4.89 -20.02 3.41
N VAL A 150 -4.09 -19.01 3.09
CA VAL A 150 -4.22 -17.67 3.70
C VAL A 150 -4.82 -16.69 2.69
N TYR A 151 -5.87 -15.96 3.09
CA TYR A 151 -6.52 -14.96 2.25
C TYR A 151 -6.19 -13.53 2.70
N VAL A 152 -5.48 -12.80 1.85
CA VAL A 152 -4.97 -11.45 2.13
C VAL A 152 -5.80 -10.42 1.36
N ASP A 153 -6.72 -9.75 2.03
CA ASP A 153 -7.58 -8.72 1.43
C ASP A 153 -7.41 -7.32 2.05
N ARG A 154 -6.42 -7.13 2.92
CA ARG A 154 -6.05 -5.84 3.54
C ARG A 154 -4.66 -5.38 3.13
N PHE A 155 -4.44 -4.07 3.27
CA PHE A 155 -3.11 -3.48 3.18
C PHE A 155 -2.33 -3.81 4.45
N LEU A 156 -1.00 -3.82 4.37
CA LEU A 156 -0.15 -3.79 5.55
C LEU A 156 -0.58 -2.58 6.41
N PRO A 157 -1.22 -2.81 7.58
CA PRO A 157 -1.88 -1.77 8.34
C PRO A 157 -0.88 -0.92 9.14
N GLN A 158 0.37 -1.36 9.23
CA GLN A 158 1.38 -0.74 10.08
C GLN A 158 2.74 -0.74 9.39
N ILE A 159 3.40 0.41 9.48
CA ILE A 159 4.77 0.65 9.05
C ILE A 159 5.75 -0.28 9.78
N SER A 160 5.48 -0.62 11.04
CA SER A 160 6.29 -1.55 11.85
C SER A 160 6.34 -2.97 11.30
N LEU A 161 5.28 -3.41 10.61
CA LEU A 161 5.26 -4.74 9.96
C LEU A 161 6.01 -4.74 8.64
N PHE A 162 6.19 -3.56 8.04
CA PHE A 162 6.91 -3.42 6.78
C PHE A 162 8.43 -3.65 6.94
N GLU A 163 8.93 -3.68 8.17
CA GLU A 163 10.35 -3.74 8.49
C GLU A 163 10.97 -5.07 8.13
N GLU A 164 10.34 -6.17 8.55
CA GLU A 164 10.83 -7.52 8.29
C GLU A 164 10.80 -7.89 6.80
N CYS A 165 10.07 -7.12 5.98
CA CYS A 165 9.95 -7.35 4.54
C CYS A 165 10.39 -6.18 3.67
N TYR A 166 10.95 -5.09 4.21
CA TYR A 166 11.27 -3.89 3.44
C TYR A 166 12.22 -4.21 2.27
N THR A 167 13.32 -4.90 2.56
CA THR A 167 14.30 -5.32 1.54
C THR A 167 13.64 -6.23 0.50
N LEU A 168 12.87 -7.22 0.93
CA LEU A 168 12.13 -8.12 0.04
C LEU A 168 11.20 -7.35 -0.90
N VAL A 169 10.45 -6.39 -0.35
CA VAL A 169 9.51 -5.56 -1.12
C VAL A 169 10.27 -4.66 -2.10
N ARG A 170 11.38 -4.02 -1.69
CA ARG A 170 12.19 -3.19 -2.59
C ARG A 170 12.80 -3.99 -3.74
N GLU A 171 13.35 -5.16 -3.45
CA GLU A 171 13.90 -6.06 -4.47
C GLU A 171 12.79 -6.52 -5.43
N PHE A 172 11.65 -6.93 -4.88
CA PHE A 172 10.52 -7.40 -5.67
C PHE A 172 9.97 -6.28 -6.59
N PHE A 173 9.81 -5.06 -6.08
CA PHE A 173 9.35 -3.89 -6.84
C PHE A 173 10.50 -3.05 -7.38
N THR A 174 11.56 -3.69 -7.87
CA THR A 174 12.58 -3.00 -8.67
C THR A 174 11.93 -2.44 -9.93
N ILE A 175 12.14 -1.15 -10.17
CA ILE A 175 11.48 -0.42 -11.26
C ILE A 175 12.22 -0.63 -12.58
N ASP A 176 11.46 -0.90 -13.64
CA ASP A 176 11.97 -0.87 -15.02
C ASP A 176 11.94 0.57 -15.55
N GLU A 177 12.99 1.33 -15.25
CA GLU A 177 13.06 2.76 -15.59
C GLU A 177 12.91 3.01 -17.09
N LYS A 178 13.42 2.10 -17.93
CA LYS A 178 13.32 2.24 -19.40
C LYS A 178 11.89 2.07 -19.90
N ALA A 179 11.07 1.30 -19.19
CA ALA A 179 9.69 1.06 -19.57
C ALA A 179 8.78 2.22 -19.15
N ILE A 180 9.02 2.83 -17.98
CA ILE A 180 8.05 3.75 -17.37
C ILE A 180 8.52 5.19 -17.17
N CYS A 181 9.80 5.52 -17.35
CA CYS A 181 10.28 6.87 -17.07
C CYS A 181 10.31 7.72 -18.35
N LYS A 182 9.65 8.88 -18.31
CA LYS A 182 9.68 9.87 -19.38
C LYS A 182 10.44 11.12 -18.94
N GLN A 183 9.92 11.82 -17.93
CA GLN A 183 10.62 12.92 -17.28
C GLN A 183 11.08 12.46 -15.89
N ILE A 184 12.14 13.08 -15.39
CA ILE A 184 12.64 12.88 -14.03
C ILE A 184 12.88 14.24 -13.36
N PRO A 185 12.79 14.32 -12.02
CA PRO A 185 13.06 15.55 -11.29
C PRO A 185 14.54 15.90 -11.31
N ASP A 186 14.84 17.19 -11.18
CA ASP A 186 16.21 17.61 -10.90
C ASP A 186 16.65 17.08 -9.51
N PRO A 187 17.96 16.78 -9.31
CA PRO A 187 18.45 16.27 -8.01
C PRO A 187 18.14 17.18 -6.81
N ASP A 188 18.04 18.50 -7.03
CA ASP A 188 17.77 19.52 -6.02
C ASP A 188 16.30 19.96 -5.94
N GLU A 189 15.41 19.30 -6.68
CA GLU A 189 14.00 19.65 -6.78
C GLU A 189 13.14 18.93 -5.73
N THR A 190 12.27 19.69 -5.07
CA THR A 190 11.23 19.11 -4.21
C THR A 190 10.04 18.70 -5.08
N VAL A 191 9.57 17.48 -4.95
CA VAL A 191 8.42 17.00 -5.72
C VAL A 191 7.16 17.05 -4.85
N PHE A 192 6.19 17.86 -5.25
CA PHE A 192 4.90 17.99 -4.59
C PHE A 192 3.84 17.18 -5.33
N HIS A 193 3.35 16.12 -4.70
CA HIS A 193 2.25 15.32 -5.24
C HIS A 193 0.90 15.89 -4.79
N PHE A 194 0.30 16.70 -5.66
CA PHE A 194 -1.03 17.27 -5.47
C PHE A 194 -2.07 16.39 -6.15
N ARG A 195 -2.93 15.71 -5.39
CA ARG A 195 -3.85 14.72 -6.00
C ARG A 195 -5.11 15.35 -6.60
N ASN A 196 -5.51 16.51 -6.10
CA ASN A 196 -6.73 17.20 -6.49
C ASN A 196 -8.00 16.33 -6.28
N PHE A 197 -8.15 15.80 -5.07
CA PHE A 197 -9.20 14.84 -4.73
C PHE A 197 -10.63 15.31 -5.03
N LEU A 198 -10.90 16.61 -4.96
CA LEU A 198 -12.24 17.15 -5.23
C LEU A 198 -12.57 17.10 -6.73
N THR A 199 -11.58 17.18 -7.62
CA THR A 199 -11.78 16.90 -9.04
C THR A 199 -11.88 15.40 -9.31
N GLU A 200 -11.07 14.57 -8.64
CA GLU A 200 -11.12 13.11 -8.78
C GLU A 200 -12.44 12.51 -8.27
N MET A 201 -12.96 13.05 -7.16
CA MET A 201 -14.08 12.50 -6.39
C MET A 201 -15.04 13.61 -5.94
N PRO A 202 -15.71 14.33 -6.85
CA PRO A 202 -16.47 15.54 -6.53
C PRO A 202 -17.60 15.32 -5.51
N GLN A 203 -18.22 14.15 -5.50
CA GLN A 203 -19.33 13.84 -4.59
C GLN A 203 -18.87 13.30 -3.23
N ARG A 204 -17.82 12.47 -3.21
CA ARG A 204 -17.44 11.66 -2.04
C ARG A 204 -16.14 12.08 -1.39
N GLY A 205 -15.31 12.87 -2.08
CA GLY A 205 -13.98 13.25 -1.62
C GLY A 205 -14.03 13.89 -0.24
N LYS A 206 -14.87 14.93 -0.10
CA LYS A 206 -15.04 15.65 1.17
C LYS A 206 -15.59 14.77 2.29
N GLU A 207 -16.67 14.02 2.05
CA GLU A 207 -17.25 13.12 3.05
C GLU A 207 -16.26 12.05 3.55
N LEU A 208 -15.36 11.64 2.67
CA LEU A 208 -14.31 10.68 2.97
C LEU A 208 -13.03 11.36 3.50
N GLY A 209 -13.02 12.67 3.76
CA GLY A 209 -11.85 13.40 4.26
C GLY A 209 -10.67 13.42 3.27
N PHE A 210 -10.93 13.24 1.97
CA PHE A 210 -9.94 13.46 0.92
C PHE A 210 -9.85 14.96 0.63
N GLU A 211 -9.06 15.63 1.47
CA GLU A 211 -8.87 17.08 1.45
C GLU A 211 -7.42 17.43 1.12
N GLU A 212 -7.24 18.62 0.55
CA GLU A 212 -5.95 19.23 0.25
C GLU A 212 -5.91 20.63 0.88
N LEU A 213 -4.72 21.12 1.21
CA LEU A 213 -4.55 22.51 1.65
C LEU A 213 -4.77 23.46 0.48
N SER A 214 -5.37 24.63 0.70
CA SER A 214 -5.36 25.68 -0.33
C SER A 214 -3.94 26.03 -0.79
N ALA A 215 -3.84 26.60 -1.99
CA ALA A 215 -2.59 27.09 -2.56
C ALA A 215 -1.83 28.03 -1.59
N ASN A 216 -2.55 28.96 -0.95
CA ASN A 216 -1.97 29.91 0.00
C ASN A 216 -1.41 29.24 1.26
N LYS A 217 -2.16 28.32 1.89
CA LYS A 217 -1.64 27.58 3.05
C LYS A 217 -0.51 26.63 2.67
N THR A 218 -0.60 25.99 1.51
CA THR A 218 0.49 25.19 0.97
C THR A 218 1.78 26.01 0.90
N ALA A 219 1.75 27.19 0.27
CA ALA A 219 2.92 28.05 0.20
C ALA A 219 3.39 28.56 1.58
N LYS A 220 2.48 29.04 2.43
CA LYS A 220 2.83 29.68 3.72
C LYS A 220 3.28 28.69 4.78
N GLU A 221 2.65 27.52 4.86
CA GLU A 221 2.81 26.57 5.95
C GLU A 221 3.60 25.32 5.51
N LEU A 222 3.18 24.67 4.42
CA LEU A 222 3.83 23.42 3.96
C LEU A 222 5.24 23.69 3.41
N PHE A 223 5.42 24.80 2.72
CA PHE A 223 6.70 25.26 2.16
C PHE A 223 7.36 26.37 3.00
N ALA A 224 6.97 26.54 4.27
CA ALA A 224 7.47 27.59 5.16
C ALA A 224 8.99 27.59 5.35
N ASN A 225 9.62 26.42 5.25
CA ASN A 225 11.05 26.22 5.48
C ASN A 225 11.88 26.25 4.19
N HIS A 226 11.24 26.30 3.02
CA HIS A 226 11.92 26.41 1.74
C HIS A 226 12.44 27.82 1.52
N LYS A 227 13.64 27.92 0.95
CA LYS A 227 14.32 29.19 0.66
C LYS A 227 13.89 29.74 -0.70
N PRO A 228 13.82 31.07 -0.87
CA PRO A 228 13.61 31.66 -2.18
C PRO A 228 14.60 31.12 -3.22
N GLY A 229 14.11 30.84 -4.41
CA GLY A 229 14.87 30.28 -5.54
C GLY A 229 14.95 28.75 -5.58
N GLU A 230 14.53 28.04 -4.53
CA GLU A 230 14.47 26.57 -4.56
C GLU A 230 13.41 26.06 -5.55
N LYS A 231 13.71 24.91 -6.17
CA LYS A 231 12.86 24.31 -7.21
C LYS A 231 11.78 23.40 -6.64
N VAL A 232 10.60 23.47 -7.22
CA VAL A 232 9.45 22.61 -6.91
C VAL A 232 8.83 22.09 -8.21
N ALA A 233 8.77 20.77 -8.35
CA ALA A 233 7.93 20.12 -9.37
C ALA A 233 6.60 19.72 -8.75
N ILE A 234 5.49 20.14 -9.35
CA ILE A 234 4.15 19.70 -8.96
C ILE A 234 3.71 18.60 -9.90
N ILE A 235 3.26 17.48 -9.33
CA ILE A 235 2.64 16.38 -10.08
C ILE A 235 1.18 16.31 -9.66
N SER A 236 0.30 16.27 -10.64
CA SER A 236 -1.12 16.05 -10.44
C SER A 236 -1.73 15.30 -11.61
N ARG A 237 -2.66 14.39 -11.30
CA ARG A 237 -3.47 13.72 -12.32
C ARG A 237 -4.47 14.66 -12.98
N PHE A 238 -4.85 15.74 -12.28
CA PHE A 238 -5.82 16.72 -12.74
C PHE A 238 -5.19 18.11 -12.66
N GLY A 239 -4.83 18.67 -13.83
CA GLY A 239 -4.17 19.96 -13.93
C GLY A 239 -4.99 21.14 -13.43
N ASP A 240 -6.31 20.98 -13.27
CA ASP A 240 -7.19 22.00 -12.70
C ASP A 240 -6.61 22.52 -11.38
N LYS A 241 -6.53 23.85 -11.25
CA LYS A 241 -6.02 24.57 -10.08
C LYS A 241 -4.52 24.45 -9.81
N VAL A 242 -3.74 23.68 -10.56
CA VAL A 242 -2.28 23.59 -10.36
C VAL A 242 -1.62 24.97 -10.47
N ASP A 243 -2.09 25.79 -11.42
CA ASP A 243 -1.61 27.17 -11.61
C ASP A 243 -1.76 28.03 -10.35
N GLU A 244 -2.82 27.84 -9.56
CA GLU A 244 -3.01 28.56 -8.29
C GLU A 244 -1.89 28.21 -7.29
N TYR A 245 -1.48 26.93 -7.24
CA TYR A 245 -0.37 26.51 -6.37
C TYR A 245 0.96 27.03 -6.86
N ILE A 246 1.21 26.99 -8.18
CA ILE A 246 2.42 27.59 -8.77
C ILE A 246 2.50 29.06 -8.40
N GLN A 247 1.45 29.83 -8.68
CA GLN A 247 1.40 31.25 -8.39
C GLN A 247 1.62 31.54 -6.90
N ALA A 248 1.00 30.76 -6.00
CA ALA A 248 1.19 30.93 -4.56
C ALA A 248 2.62 30.63 -4.11
N LEU A 249 3.23 29.56 -4.61
CA LEU A 249 4.62 29.18 -4.30
C LEU A 249 5.62 30.24 -4.80
N GLU A 250 5.41 30.76 -6.00
CA GLU A 250 6.27 31.79 -6.59
C GLU A 250 6.09 33.14 -5.89
N SER A 251 4.86 33.63 -5.72
CA SER A 251 4.61 34.98 -5.21
C SER A 251 4.79 35.11 -3.69
N ILE A 252 4.46 34.08 -2.90
CA ILE A 252 4.53 34.15 -1.43
C ILE A 252 5.90 33.71 -0.91
N ARG A 253 6.53 32.73 -1.57
CA ARG A 253 7.77 32.10 -1.10
C ARG A 253 8.97 32.37 -2.00
N GLY A 254 8.78 32.94 -3.19
CA GLY A 254 9.86 33.15 -4.15
C GLY A 254 10.44 31.85 -4.69
N LEU A 255 9.68 30.75 -4.66
CA LEU A 255 10.13 29.44 -5.16
C LEU A 255 10.06 29.42 -6.70
N LYS A 256 10.75 28.46 -7.31
CA LYS A 256 10.65 28.17 -8.75
C LYS A 256 9.78 26.95 -8.93
N ALA A 257 8.50 27.14 -9.20
CA ALA A 257 7.55 26.05 -9.32
C ALA A 257 7.28 25.72 -10.81
N ARG A 258 7.12 24.44 -11.13
CA ARG A 258 6.67 24.00 -12.46
C ARG A 258 5.67 22.85 -12.33
N TYR A 259 4.73 22.78 -13.27
CA TYR A 259 3.84 21.64 -13.42
C TYR A 259 4.49 20.58 -14.33
N ILE A 260 4.35 19.30 -13.97
CA ILE A 260 4.74 18.18 -14.81
C ILE A 260 3.52 17.73 -15.62
N GLU A 261 3.52 18.09 -16.90
CA GLU A 261 2.45 17.76 -17.84
C GLU A 261 2.79 16.57 -18.74
N ASP A 262 1.77 16.07 -19.44
CA ASP A 262 1.89 15.04 -20.47
C ASP A 262 2.56 13.74 -20.00
N GLN A 263 2.26 13.32 -18.77
CA GLN A 263 2.69 12.04 -18.22
C GLN A 263 1.53 11.07 -18.00
N THR A 264 1.80 9.78 -18.21
CA THR A 264 0.93 8.68 -17.79
C THR A 264 1.09 8.42 -16.29
N GLY A 265 0.18 7.63 -15.70
CA GLY A 265 0.28 7.28 -14.28
C GLY A 265 1.57 6.53 -13.92
N ASN A 266 2.14 5.76 -14.85
CA ASN A 266 3.43 5.08 -14.65
C ASN A 266 4.61 6.06 -14.72
N GLU A 267 4.54 7.03 -15.62
CA GLU A 267 5.55 8.10 -15.75
C GLU A 267 5.54 9.02 -14.52
N ASP A 268 4.36 9.37 -14.01
CA ASP A 268 4.22 10.09 -12.73
C ASP A 268 4.79 9.29 -11.56
N PHE A 269 4.55 7.97 -11.54
CA PHE A 269 5.09 7.10 -10.49
C PHE A 269 6.62 7.05 -10.55
N CYS A 270 7.20 6.89 -11.75
CA CYS A 270 8.64 6.96 -11.93
C CYS A 270 9.18 8.31 -11.47
N PHE A 271 8.58 9.42 -11.90
CA PHE A 271 9.05 10.75 -11.52
C PHE A 271 9.14 10.91 -10.00
N LEU A 272 8.12 10.45 -9.26
CA LEU A 272 8.14 10.44 -7.78
C LEU A 272 9.26 9.57 -7.22
N VAL A 273 9.44 8.35 -7.73
CA VAL A 273 10.48 7.43 -7.27
C VAL A 273 11.87 8.03 -7.49
N LYS A 274 12.10 8.73 -8.61
CA LYS A 274 13.39 9.33 -8.96
C LYS A 274 13.68 10.65 -8.23
N ALA A 275 12.74 11.18 -7.44
CA ALA A 275 12.98 12.34 -6.59
C ALA A 275 14.12 12.07 -5.61
N GLN A 276 15.11 12.96 -5.53
CA GLN A 276 16.28 12.78 -4.65
C GLN A 276 16.23 13.67 -3.41
N LYS A 277 15.77 14.92 -3.53
CA LYS A 277 15.72 15.86 -2.40
C LYS A 277 14.59 15.54 -1.43
N GLU A 278 13.35 15.77 -1.85
CA GLU A 278 12.18 15.63 -0.99
C GLU A 278 10.93 15.33 -1.81
N ILE A 279 10.09 14.45 -1.30
CA ILE A 279 8.70 14.26 -1.75
C ILE A 279 7.77 14.85 -0.70
N ILE A 280 6.84 15.71 -1.10
CA ILE A 280 5.77 16.21 -0.24
C ILE A 280 4.45 15.63 -0.73
N LYS A 281 3.69 14.97 0.16
CA LYS A 281 2.47 14.29 -0.24
C LYS A 281 1.43 14.21 0.89
N THR A 282 0.16 14.04 0.51
CA THR A 282 -0.96 13.77 1.44
C THR A 282 -0.94 12.33 1.99
N THR A 283 -1.30 12.12 3.25
CA THR A 283 -1.46 10.78 3.87
C THR A 283 -2.38 9.87 3.07
N MET A 284 -3.38 10.44 2.39
CA MET A 284 -4.44 9.72 1.70
C MET A 284 -4.04 9.10 0.34
N SER A 285 -2.84 9.42 -0.17
CA SER A 285 -2.33 8.84 -1.42
C SER A 285 -1.44 7.63 -1.15
N SER A 286 -1.97 6.44 -1.44
CA SER A 286 -1.20 5.18 -1.47
C SER A 286 -0.17 5.18 -2.60
N PHE A 287 -0.48 5.82 -3.73
CA PHE A 287 0.41 5.96 -4.88
C PHE A 287 1.73 6.65 -4.51
N SER A 288 1.65 7.87 -3.96
CA SER A 288 2.86 8.58 -3.55
C SER A 288 3.48 8.07 -2.25
N TRP A 289 2.71 7.36 -1.42
CA TRP A 289 3.27 6.59 -0.31
C TRP A 289 4.26 5.52 -0.81
N TRP A 290 3.83 4.67 -1.75
CA TRP A 290 4.69 3.63 -2.30
C TRP A 290 5.86 4.18 -3.10
N ALA A 291 5.68 5.29 -3.83
CA ALA A 291 6.80 5.95 -4.48
C ALA A 291 7.84 6.45 -3.46
N GLY A 292 7.40 7.03 -2.34
CA GLY A 292 8.31 7.41 -1.26
C GLY A 292 9.02 6.22 -0.63
N VAL A 293 8.34 5.09 -0.44
CA VAL A 293 8.94 3.87 0.12
C VAL A 293 9.99 3.26 -0.82
N LEU A 294 9.68 3.17 -2.11
CA LEU A 294 10.54 2.50 -3.11
C LEU A 294 11.62 3.41 -3.70
N GLY A 295 11.42 4.73 -3.66
CA GLY A 295 12.24 5.71 -4.36
C GLY A 295 13.49 6.20 -3.65
N ASP A 296 14.16 7.15 -4.29
CA ASP A 296 15.50 7.65 -3.96
C ASP A 296 15.49 8.89 -3.05
N ALA A 297 14.29 9.36 -2.67
CA ALA A 297 14.15 10.62 -1.94
C ALA A 297 14.80 10.53 -0.55
N LYS A 298 15.60 11.53 -0.20
CA LYS A 298 16.19 11.64 1.15
C LYS A 298 15.13 11.92 2.21
N LYS A 299 14.08 12.64 1.84
CA LYS A 299 12.97 12.99 2.74
C LYS A 299 11.61 12.78 2.06
N VAL A 300 10.66 12.25 2.80
CA VAL A 300 9.26 12.10 2.40
C VAL A 300 8.41 12.73 3.49
N ARG A 301 7.90 13.93 3.20
CA ARG A 301 7.04 14.70 4.10
C ARG A 301 5.59 14.38 3.79
N VAL A 302 4.91 13.81 4.77
CA VAL A 302 3.54 13.34 4.66
C VAL A 302 2.64 14.25 5.48
N TYR A 303 1.70 14.94 4.84
CA TYR A 303 0.79 15.84 5.54
C TYR A 303 -0.65 15.32 5.59
N THR A 304 -1.38 15.74 6.62
CA THR A 304 -2.82 15.55 6.78
C THR A 304 -3.49 16.90 7.02
N VAL A 305 -4.60 17.14 6.33
CA VAL A 305 -5.51 18.25 6.64
C VAL A 305 -6.36 17.85 7.84
N ASP A 306 -6.34 18.65 8.90
CA ASP A 306 -7.13 18.45 10.12
C ASP A 306 -8.49 19.14 9.97
N SER A 307 -9.49 18.32 9.67
CA SER A 307 -10.89 18.68 9.41
C SER A 307 -11.84 17.81 10.23
N LYS A 308 -13.14 18.13 10.25
CA LYS A 308 -14.14 17.32 10.95
C LYS A 308 -14.21 15.91 10.35
N GLU A 309 -14.12 15.83 9.03
CA GLU A 309 -14.24 14.60 8.24
C GLU A 309 -13.02 13.69 8.44
N THR A 310 -11.80 14.25 8.37
CA THR A 310 -10.56 13.49 8.62
C THR A 310 -10.43 13.03 10.08
N ARG A 311 -10.93 13.82 11.05
CA ARG A 311 -11.05 13.39 12.45
C ARG A 311 -12.05 12.26 12.62
N GLY A 312 -13.24 12.38 12.02
CA GLY A 312 -14.30 11.37 12.10
C GLY A 312 -13.88 10.00 11.56
N ARG A 313 -12.96 9.97 10.59
CA ARG A 313 -12.37 8.74 10.06
C ARG A 313 -11.18 8.20 10.86
N GLY A 314 -10.76 8.90 11.91
CA GLY A 314 -9.56 8.56 12.67
C GLY A 314 -8.26 8.75 11.89
N VAL A 315 -8.26 9.45 10.74
CA VAL A 315 -7.04 9.73 9.96
C VAL A 315 -6.11 10.65 10.76
N VAL A 316 -6.69 11.65 11.42
CA VAL A 316 -5.95 12.54 12.32
C VAL A 316 -5.39 11.74 13.49
N GLN A 317 -6.19 10.89 14.13
CA GLN A 317 -5.73 10.03 15.23
C GLN A 317 -4.64 9.06 14.78
N TRP A 318 -4.77 8.44 13.60
CA TRP A 318 -3.75 7.55 13.03
C TRP A 318 -2.46 8.31 12.76
N THR A 319 -2.53 9.46 12.08
CA THR A 319 -1.36 10.29 11.81
C THR A 319 -0.73 10.74 13.14
N GLN A 320 -1.55 10.97 14.17
CA GLN A 320 -1.08 11.50 15.46
C GLN A 320 -0.43 10.39 16.24
N ASN A 321 -0.98 9.17 16.16
CA ASN A 321 -0.34 7.98 16.66
C ASN A 321 0.96 7.73 15.90
N VAL A 322 1.03 7.92 14.58
CA VAL A 322 2.30 7.78 13.83
C VAL A 322 3.35 8.80 14.30
N LYS A 323 2.92 10.06 14.49
CA LYS A 323 3.79 11.14 14.96
C LYS A 323 4.22 10.96 16.43
N ASN A 324 3.31 10.56 17.30
CA ASN A 324 3.52 10.48 18.75
C ASN A 324 4.10 9.14 19.19
N ALA A 325 3.76 8.04 18.53
CA ALA A 325 4.13 6.71 18.99
C ALA A 325 5.63 6.45 18.84
N ASN A 326 6.43 7.43 18.40
CA ASN A 326 7.81 7.19 17.96
C ASN A 326 7.80 5.90 17.15
N ILE A 327 6.86 5.73 16.19
CA ILE A 327 6.71 4.45 15.49
C ILE A 327 8.11 4.06 15.10
N SER A 328 8.58 3.01 15.76
CA SER A 328 9.96 2.60 15.72
C SER A 328 10.10 2.04 14.33
N TYR A 329 10.36 2.88 13.34
CA TYR A 329 10.89 2.44 12.06
C TYR A 329 12.21 1.77 12.41
N SER A 330 12.21 0.44 12.50
CA SER A 330 13.41 -0.33 12.79
C SER A 330 14.41 -0.31 11.64
N PRO A 331 14.02 -0.12 10.34
CA PRO A 331 14.95 0.34 9.33
C PRO A 331 15.27 1.81 9.61
N PRO A 332 16.52 2.14 10.04
CA PRO A 332 16.88 3.52 10.34
C PRO A 332 16.66 4.43 9.13
N GLU A 333 16.82 3.88 7.92
CA GLU A 333 16.58 4.57 6.65
C GLU A 333 15.16 5.14 6.54
N LEU A 334 14.12 4.33 6.81
CA LEU A 334 12.74 4.82 6.69
C LEU A 334 12.38 5.80 7.80
N LYS A 335 12.97 5.62 8.99
CA LYS A 335 12.78 6.51 10.15
C LYS A 335 13.20 7.94 9.84
N GLU A 336 14.39 8.07 9.26
CA GLU A 336 14.97 9.36 8.94
C GLU A 336 14.34 9.97 7.69
N LYS A 337 13.85 9.12 6.79
CA LYS A 337 13.22 9.52 5.54
C LYS A 337 11.81 10.08 5.73
N PHE A 338 10.94 9.47 6.54
CA PHE A 338 9.53 9.88 6.63
C PHE A 338 9.23 10.85 7.78
N SER A 339 8.59 11.99 7.48
CA SER A 339 8.08 12.92 8.50
C SER A 339 6.57 13.17 8.33
N PHE A 340 5.85 13.33 9.44
CA PHE A 340 4.38 13.48 9.46
C PHE A 340 3.97 14.84 10.02
N GLU A 341 3.18 15.58 9.25
CA GLU A 341 2.81 16.96 9.53
C GLU A 341 1.29 17.14 9.47
N PHE A 342 0.81 18.15 10.21
CA PHE A 342 -0.61 18.42 10.38
C PHE A 342 -0.87 19.89 10.16
N TYR A 343 -1.95 20.16 9.44
CA TYR A 343 -2.35 21.50 9.09
C TYR A 343 -3.84 21.63 9.27
N LYS A 344 -4.30 22.72 9.87
CA LYS A 344 -5.73 22.98 10.02
C LYS A 344 -6.36 23.19 8.65
N ALA A 345 -7.56 22.63 8.46
CA ALA A 345 -8.40 22.96 7.32
C ALA A 345 -8.63 24.48 7.21
N ASP A 346 -8.94 24.94 6.00
CA ASP A 346 -9.24 26.35 5.68
C ASP A 346 -10.52 26.87 6.34
#